data_AF-A0A2S7XTX9-F1
#
_entry.id   AF-A0A2S7XTX9-F1
#
_cell.length_a   1.000
_cell.length_b   1.000
_cell.length_c   1.000
_cell.angle_alpha   90.00
_cell.angle_beta   90.00
_cell.angle_gamma   90.00
#
_symmetry.space_group_name_H-M   'P 1'
#
loop_
_entity.id
_entity.type
_entity.pdbx_description
1 polymer ?
#
loop_
_entity_poly.entity_id
_entity_poly.type
_entity_poly.pdbx_seq_one_letter_code
_entity_poly.pdbx_strand_id
1 'polypeptide(L)'
;MRFEAQEESFPLQLLTAQEHVDLLHPPRAYGVTVFWEQHKPSGGWKTLRSDSPNLPEFLADQQGQQDRYLTVNEFYRWRVTNQLKSLRACYVDIDGNIDIDKPLQRLAEMELPEPSFVIYSGRGMHLYWLIKPVPAKALPVWQMVQNKLVEALLPVGADPVVKDCTRVLRLCGTINSKNGVQVTGKKLTGKRWTLHQLSDAVLGKRQNGCHSQKPRSAQVHSFSAKPNGRKKYGSIYQWWSLVHQDLMKIGDYYLPSGGIPEGHRDIWLFLTLLSLSWFVPAARVKSEMLKIARRYTPGLMNDVQRQMLPIIKRAEASMRGEKIVFNGKTVDPRYQFKVKPV
;
A
#
# COMPACT_ATOMS: atom_id res chain seq x y z
N MET A 1 26.09 43.14 -33.85
CA MET A 1 26.17 42.31 -32.63
C MET A 1 24.80 41.70 -32.39
N ARG A 2 24.63 40.41 -32.69
CA ARG A 2 23.44 39.64 -32.29
C ARG A 2 23.78 39.02 -30.94
N PHE A 3 23.01 39.37 -29.91
CA PHE A 3 23.05 38.70 -28.63
C PHE A 3 22.30 37.38 -28.78
N GLU A 4 23.04 36.27 -28.89
CA GLU A 4 22.49 34.94 -28.69
C GLU A 4 22.32 34.77 -27.18
N ALA A 5 21.06 34.78 -26.72
CA ALA A 5 20.73 34.34 -25.37
C ALA A 5 20.93 32.81 -25.35
N GLN A 6 22.00 32.37 -24.68
CA GLN A 6 22.15 30.97 -24.30
C GLN A 6 21.05 30.67 -23.28
N GLU A 7 20.01 29.96 -23.72
CA GLU A 7 19.13 29.22 -22.81
C GLU A 7 19.98 28.14 -22.13
N GLU A 8 20.55 28.47 -20.97
CA GLU A 8 21.07 27.46 -20.05
C GLU A 8 19.89 26.62 -19.58
N SER A 9 19.68 25.48 -20.25
CA SER A 9 18.75 24.46 -19.77
C SER A 9 19.31 23.88 -18.47
N PHE A 10 18.89 24.42 -17.33
CA PHE A 10 19.10 23.77 -16.04
C PHE A 10 18.55 22.35 -16.15
N PRO A 11 19.34 21.29 -15.90
CA PRO A 11 18.81 19.94 -15.95
C PRO A 11 17.69 19.84 -14.91
N LEU A 12 16.47 19.58 -15.39
CA LEU A 12 15.31 19.29 -14.55
C LEU A 12 15.72 18.20 -13.57
N GLN A 13 15.87 18.53 -12.30
CA GLN A 13 16.32 17.59 -11.28
C GLN A 13 15.20 16.56 -11.04
N LEU A 14 15.28 15.45 -11.76
CA LEU A 14 14.34 14.35 -11.65
C LEU A 14 14.61 13.57 -10.36
N LEU A 15 13.54 13.23 -9.65
CA LEU A 15 13.64 12.46 -8.40
C LEU A 15 14.16 11.05 -8.68
N THR A 16 15.19 10.65 -7.94
CA THR A 16 15.67 9.26 -7.82
C THR A 16 14.70 8.40 -7.00
N ALA A 17 14.90 7.07 -7.03
CA ALA A 17 14.16 6.15 -6.17
C ALA A 17 14.34 6.49 -4.68
N GLN A 18 15.58 6.82 -4.28
CA GLN A 18 15.93 7.22 -2.92
C GLN A 18 15.21 8.51 -2.52
N GLU A 19 15.28 9.57 -3.32
CA GLU A 19 14.60 10.84 -3.01
C GLU A 19 13.08 10.69 -2.94
N HIS A 20 12.47 9.86 -3.80
CA HIS A 20 11.04 9.57 -3.70
C HIS A 20 10.71 8.88 -2.37
N VAL A 21 11.50 7.88 -1.96
CA VAL A 21 11.32 7.23 -0.66
C VAL A 21 11.54 8.20 0.50
N ASP A 22 12.56 9.06 0.45
CA ASP A 22 12.85 10.03 1.52
C ASP A 22 11.78 11.12 1.63
N LEU A 23 11.14 11.50 0.53
CA LEU A 23 9.98 12.40 0.54
C LEU A 23 8.78 11.76 1.26
N LEU A 24 8.47 10.49 1.01
CA LEU A 24 7.35 9.83 1.68
C LEU A 24 7.69 9.39 3.12
N HIS A 25 8.89 8.85 3.29
CA HIS A 25 9.36 8.11 4.44
C HIS A 25 10.69 8.68 4.96
N PRO A 26 10.73 9.94 5.45
CA PRO A 26 11.95 10.46 6.08
C PRO A 26 12.51 9.51 7.14
N PRO A 27 13.84 9.54 7.41
CA PRO A 27 14.58 8.49 8.10
C PRO A 27 13.96 8.00 9.41
N ARG A 28 13.28 8.87 10.15
CA ARG A 28 12.49 8.48 11.33
C ARG A 28 11.31 7.57 10.95
N ALA A 29 11.57 6.26 10.96
CA ALA A 29 10.60 5.19 10.75
C ALA A 29 9.66 5.02 11.95
N TYR A 30 8.36 5.12 11.73
CA TYR A 30 7.36 4.70 12.72
C TYR A 30 6.88 3.26 12.48
N GLY A 31 6.90 2.82 11.22
CA GLY A 31 6.54 1.48 10.77
C GLY A 31 7.46 0.94 9.66
N VAL A 32 6.88 0.10 8.79
CA VAL A 32 7.51 -0.44 7.59
C VAL A 32 6.82 0.08 6.34
N THR A 33 7.60 0.26 5.29
CA THR A 33 7.16 0.48 3.92
C THR A 33 7.11 -0.87 3.19
N VAL A 34 6.03 -1.12 2.46
CA VAL A 34 5.87 -2.33 1.66
C VAL A 34 6.21 -2.01 0.21
N PHE A 35 7.21 -2.67 -0.34
CA PHE A 35 7.60 -2.63 -1.73
C PHE A 35 7.02 -3.82 -2.48
N TRP A 36 6.68 -3.61 -3.74
CA TRP A 36 6.14 -4.63 -4.63
C TRP A 36 6.87 -4.63 -5.96
N GLU A 37 7.37 -5.79 -6.32
CA GLU A 37 7.84 -6.13 -7.64
C GLU A 37 6.74 -6.90 -8.37
N GLN A 38 6.07 -6.22 -9.30
CA GLN A 38 5.05 -6.87 -10.11
C GLN A 38 5.71 -7.88 -11.05
N HIS A 39 4.97 -8.93 -11.39
CA HIS A 39 5.43 -10.05 -12.23
C HIS A 39 6.49 -10.95 -11.59
N LYS A 40 6.97 -10.65 -10.36
CA LYS A 40 7.75 -11.64 -9.62
C LYS A 40 6.88 -12.85 -9.30
N PRO A 41 7.38 -14.07 -9.57
CA PRO A 41 6.61 -15.27 -9.33
C PRO A 41 6.17 -15.35 -7.86
N SER A 42 7.08 -15.11 -6.90
CA SER A 42 6.82 -15.11 -5.45
C SER A 42 5.87 -14.01 -4.91
N GLY A 43 5.18 -13.29 -5.79
CA GLY A 43 4.39 -12.12 -5.46
C GLY A 43 5.24 -10.85 -5.28
N GLY A 44 6.57 -10.97 -5.17
CA GLY A 44 7.50 -9.85 -5.25
C GLY A 44 7.43 -8.84 -4.10
N TRP A 45 6.96 -9.26 -2.93
CA TRP A 45 6.77 -8.36 -1.80
C TRP A 45 8.00 -8.26 -0.90
N LYS A 46 8.40 -7.05 -0.55
CA LYS A 46 9.47 -6.78 0.41
C LYS A 46 9.02 -5.73 1.42
N THR A 47 9.33 -5.92 2.69
CA THR A 47 9.07 -4.92 3.74
C THR A 47 10.38 -4.39 4.30
N LEU A 48 10.56 -3.08 4.30
CA LEU A 48 11.73 -2.42 4.87
C LEU A 48 11.31 -1.22 5.71
N ARG A 49 12.11 -0.90 6.73
CA ARG A 49 11.97 0.35 7.49
C ARG A 49 12.75 1.46 6.79
N SER A 50 12.33 2.71 6.96
CA SER A 50 13.05 3.86 6.40
C SER A 50 14.41 4.12 7.05
N ASP A 51 14.66 3.56 8.23
CA ASP A 51 15.96 3.61 8.93
C ASP A 51 16.80 2.34 8.71
N SER A 52 16.40 1.46 7.79
CA SER A 52 17.16 0.24 7.51
C SER A 52 18.47 0.56 6.78
N PRO A 53 19.62 0.04 7.22
CA PRO A 53 20.89 0.27 6.52
C PRO A 53 20.93 -0.33 5.12
N ASN A 54 20.11 -1.34 4.85
CA ASN A 54 20.06 -2.01 3.55
C ASN A 54 19.07 -1.34 2.57
N LEU A 55 18.37 -0.28 3.00
CA LEU A 55 17.40 0.40 2.15
C LEU A 55 18.05 1.08 0.93
N PRO A 56 19.16 1.82 1.05
CA PRO A 56 19.77 2.46 -0.12
C PRO A 56 20.23 1.46 -1.19
N GLU A 57 20.90 0.38 -0.78
CA GLU A 57 21.32 -0.71 -1.67
C GLU A 57 20.10 -1.36 -2.35
N PHE A 58 19.07 -1.70 -1.57
CA PHE A 58 17.83 -2.24 -2.13
C PHE A 58 17.17 -1.31 -3.17
N LEU A 59 17.15 0.00 -2.93
CA LEU A 59 16.57 0.98 -3.85
C LEU A 59 17.43 1.16 -5.11
N ALA A 60 18.76 1.11 -4.99
CA ALA A 60 19.66 1.12 -6.13
C ALA A 60 19.40 -0.07 -7.06
N ASP A 61 19.19 -1.27 -6.49
CA ASP A 61 18.83 -2.48 -7.24
C ASP A 61 17.48 -2.39 -7.97
N GLN A 62 16.60 -1.44 -7.58
CA GLN A 62 15.32 -1.24 -8.25
C GLN A 62 15.44 -0.32 -9.47
N GLN A 63 16.54 0.41 -9.62
CA GLN A 63 16.73 1.35 -10.72
C GLN A 63 16.70 0.61 -12.07
N GLY A 64 15.94 1.14 -13.03
CA GLY A 64 15.78 0.55 -14.37
C GLY A 64 14.97 -0.75 -14.39
N GLN A 65 14.57 -1.30 -13.24
CA GLN A 65 13.75 -2.51 -13.19
C GLN A 65 12.30 -2.21 -13.56
N GLN A 66 11.57 -3.20 -14.05
CA GLN A 66 10.18 -3.01 -14.47
C GLN A 66 9.18 -3.07 -13.31
N ASP A 67 8.16 -2.23 -13.36
CA ASP A 67 6.95 -2.31 -12.50
C ASP A 67 7.25 -2.54 -11.01
N ARG A 68 8.02 -1.61 -10.44
CA ARG A 68 8.24 -1.53 -8.99
C ARG A 68 7.29 -0.52 -8.36
N TYR A 69 6.81 -0.86 -7.17
CA TYR A 69 5.87 -0.04 -6.42
C TYR A 69 6.25 0.03 -4.95
N LEU A 70 5.77 1.05 -4.26
CA LEU A 70 5.88 1.21 -2.81
C LEU A 70 4.58 1.69 -2.21
N THR A 71 4.36 1.39 -0.93
CA THR A 71 3.26 2.00 -0.18
C THR A 71 3.54 3.46 0.16
N VAL A 72 2.50 4.28 0.03
CA VAL A 72 2.56 5.70 0.42
C VAL A 72 2.66 5.83 1.94
N ASN A 73 1.90 5.02 2.68
CA ASN A 73 1.84 5.04 4.13
C ASN A 73 2.70 3.93 4.76
N GLU A 74 2.99 4.05 6.06
CA GLU A 74 3.71 3.03 6.82
C GLU A 74 2.75 2.15 7.61
N PHE A 75 3.14 0.89 7.77
CA PHE A 75 2.37 -0.11 8.48
C PHE A 75 3.14 -0.67 9.66
N TYR A 76 2.47 -1.28 10.62
CA TYR A 76 3.16 -2.05 11.65
C TYR A 76 3.97 -3.17 11.00
N ARG A 77 3.38 -3.82 9.98
CA ARG A 77 3.96 -4.99 9.30
C ARG A 77 3.52 -5.14 7.84
N TRP A 78 2.23 -4.95 7.55
CA TRP A 78 1.68 -5.20 6.23
C TRP A 78 0.61 -4.18 5.85
N ARG A 79 0.40 -3.98 4.54
CA ARG A 79 -0.50 -2.99 3.95
C ARG A 79 -1.99 -3.37 4.03
N VAL A 80 -2.51 -3.45 5.24
CA VAL A 80 -3.95 -3.56 5.52
C VAL A 80 -4.35 -2.49 6.52
N THR A 81 -5.60 -2.00 6.44
CA THR A 81 -6.07 -0.84 7.21
C THR A 81 -5.86 -0.98 8.72
N ASN A 82 -6.11 -2.17 9.29
CA ASN A 82 -5.92 -2.42 10.72
C ASN A 82 -4.44 -2.46 11.16
N GLN A 83 -3.52 -2.55 10.21
CA GLN A 83 -2.07 -2.52 10.42
C GLN A 83 -1.47 -1.18 10.02
N LEU A 84 -2.28 -0.19 9.62
CA LEU A 84 -1.81 1.17 9.37
C LEU A 84 -1.11 1.69 10.63
N LYS A 85 0.11 2.17 10.47
CA LYS A 85 0.92 2.71 11.56
C LYS A 85 1.01 4.21 11.50
N SER A 86 1.36 4.72 10.33
CA SER A 86 1.64 6.14 10.11
C SER A 86 1.16 6.55 8.73
N LEU A 87 0.26 7.53 8.68
CA LEU A 87 -0.11 8.20 7.45
C LEU A 87 0.98 9.22 7.10
N ARG A 88 1.35 9.27 5.82
CA ARG A 88 2.54 10.00 5.33
C ARG A 88 2.21 11.04 4.26
N ALA A 89 1.19 10.79 3.44
CA ALA A 89 0.71 11.73 2.43
C ALA A 89 -0.77 11.49 2.10
N CYS A 90 -1.47 12.50 1.58
CA CYS A 90 -2.62 12.29 0.69
C CYS A 90 -2.10 12.25 -0.74
N TYR A 91 -2.82 11.60 -1.66
CA TYR A 91 -2.32 11.43 -3.02
C TYR A 91 -3.46 11.30 -4.02
N VAL A 92 -3.22 11.58 -5.30
CA VAL A 92 -4.21 11.39 -6.37
C VAL A 92 -3.50 10.75 -7.55
N ASP A 93 -4.09 9.69 -8.11
CA ASP A 93 -3.62 9.02 -9.32
C ASP A 93 -4.44 9.52 -10.50
N ILE A 94 -3.76 10.10 -11.49
CA ILE A 94 -4.34 10.67 -12.70
C ILE A 94 -3.91 9.79 -13.86
N ASP A 95 -4.88 9.15 -14.51
CA ASP A 95 -4.65 8.24 -15.63
C ASP A 95 -4.76 8.97 -16.98
N GLY A 96 -3.85 8.65 -17.91
CA GLY A 96 -3.95 9.11 -19.30
C GLY A 96 -3.59 10.59 -19.54
N ASN A 97 -3.14 11.29 -18.51
CA ASN A 97 -2.67 12.67 -18.61
C ASN A 97 -1.30 12.83 -17.93
N ILE A 98 -0.34 13.37 -18.67
CA ILE A 98 1.03 13.65 -18.19
C ILE A 98 1.31 15.16 -18.09
N ASP A 99 0.35 15.99 -18.51
CA ASP A 99 0.44 17.45 -18.44
C ASP A 99 0.02 17.92 -17.05
N ILE A 100 1.01 18.30 -16.24
CA ILE A 100 0.86 18.74 -14.86
C ILE A 100 0.12 20.08 -14.74
N ASP A 101 0.09 20.90 -15.79
CA ASP A 101 -0.51 22.24 -15.71
C ASP A 101 -2.03 22.15 -15.56
N LYS A 102 -2.68 21.14 -16.16
CA LYS A 102 -4.13 20.89 -16.02
C LYS A 102 -4.57 20.65 -14.57
N PRO A 103 -4.01 19.67 -13.83
CA PRO A 103 -4.38 19.51 -12.43
C PRO A 103 -3.96 20.69 -11.56
N LEU A 104 -2.85 21.37 -11.85
CA LEU A 104 -2.44 22.57 -11.11
C LEU A 104 -3.43 23.73 -11.29
N GLN A 105 -3.84 24.01 -12.53
CA GLN A 105 -4.87 25.00 -12.84
C GLN A 105 -6.19 24.64 -12.15
N ARG A 106 -6.60 23.37 -12.21
CA ARG A 106 -7.85 22.92 -11.57
C ARG A 106 -7.82 23.10 -10.06
N LEU A 107 -6.70 22.82 -9.41
CA LEU A 107 -6.52 23.05 -7.98
C LEU A 107 -6.59 24.54 -7.65
N ALA A 108 -5.96 25.39 -8.46
CA ALA A 108 -5.99 26.84 -8.28
C ALA A 108 -7.41 27.41 -8.41
N GLU A 109 -8.18 26.98 -9.42
CA GLU A 109 -9.59 27.37 -9.61
C GLU A 109 -10.49 27.00 -8.43
N MET A 110 -10.16 25.90 -7.73
CA MET A 110 -10.89 25.43 -6.56
C MET A 110 -10.30 25.93 -5.24
N GLU A 111 -9.30 26.81 -5.29
CA GLU A 111 -8.54 27.33 -4.14
C GLU A 111 -7.94 26.20 -3.27
N LEU A 112 -7.62 25.06 -3.89
CA LEU A 112 -7.01 23.91 -3.24
C LEU A 112 -5.48 23.99 -3.28
N PRO A 113 -4.79 23.42 -2.28
CA PRO A 113 -3.34 23.50 -2.20
C PRO A 113 -2.67 22.75 -3.35
N GLU A 114 -1.58 23.32 -3.88
CA GLU A 114 -0.69 22.64 -4.81
C GLU A 114 -0.06 21.38 -4.17
N PRO A 115 0.20 20.30 -4.93
CA PRO A 115 0.90 19.13 -4.43
C PRO A 115 2.34 19.46 -3.97
N SER A 116 2.87 18.63 -3.09
CA SER A 116 4.27 18.67 -2.66
C SER A 116 5.22 18.19 -3.75
N PHE A 117 4.83 17.14 -4.48
CA PHE A 117 5.59 16.60 -5.61
C PHE A 117 4.68 15.78 -6.52
N VAL A 118 5.18 15.50 -7.72
CA VAL A 118 4.54 14.65 -8.72
C VAL A 118 5.46 13.51 -9.14
N ILE A 119 4.88 12.34 -9.43
CA ILE A 119 5.55 11.20 -10.07
C ILE A 119 4.85 10.89 -11.38
N TYR A 120 5.55 10.95 -12.50
CA TYR A 120 5.05 10.55 -13.80
C TYR A 120 5.17 9.03 -13.94
N SER A 121 4.03 8.34 -14.01
CA SER A 121 3.93 6.88 -13.98
C SER A 121 4.22 6.21 -15.33
N GLY A 122 4.52 7.01 -16.36
CA GLY A 122 4.69 6.62 -17.76
C GLY A 122 3.40 6.66 -18.57
N ARG A 123 2.21 6.53 -17.95
CA ARG A 123 0.89 6.68 -18.61
C ARG A 123 0.08 7.84 -18.05
N GLY A 124 0.42 8.30 -16.86
CA GLY A 124 -0.27 9.34 -16.13
C GLY A 124 0.65 9.90 -15.06
N MET A 125 0.08 10.37 -13.95
CA MET A 125 0.85 10.93 -12.84
C MET A 125 0.22 10.67 -11.47
N HIS A 126 1.07 10.58 -10.45
CA HIS A 126 0.66 10.58 -9.05
C HIS A 126 1.00 11.94 -8.45
N LEU A 127 0.00 12.64 -7.94
CA LEU A 127 0.17 13.86 -7.16
C LEU A 127 0.22 13.52 -5.68
N TYR A 128 1.10 14.16 -4.92
CA TYR A 128 1.26 13.89 -3.49
C TYR A 128 1.22 15.17 -2.66
N TRP A 129 0.44 15.17 -1.59
CA TRP A 129 0.46 16.17 -0.53
C TRP A 129 1.08 15.55 0.72
N LEU A 130 2.35 15.86 0.96
CA LEU A 130 3.11 15.35 2.09
C LEU A 130 2.51 15.87 3.40
N ILE A 131 2.34 14.96 4.36
CA ILE A 131 1.99 15.33 5.74
C ILE A 131 3.11 14.95 6.71
N LYS A 132 3.16 15.62 7.85
CA LYS A 132 3.91 15.16 9.01
C LYS A 132 3.32 13.81 9.44
N PRO A 133 4.15 12.85 9.89
CA PRO A 133 3.67 11.53 10.29
C PRO A 133 2.54 11.63 11.32
N VAL A 134 1.40 11.00 11.03
CA VAL A 134 0.25 10.94 11.95
C VAL A 134 -0.22 9.51 12.16
N PRO A 135 -0.65 9.14 13.38
CA PRO A 135 -1.08 7.78 13.69
C PRO A 135 -2.39 7.40 13.00
N ALA A 136 -2.66 6.10 12.87
CA ALA A 136 -3.86 5.55 12.24
C ALA A 136 -5.20 6.08 12.78
N LYS A 137 -5.26 6.57 14.03
CA LYS A 137 -6.47 7.21 14.58
C LYS A 137 -6.92 8.45 13.79
N ALA A 138 -6.03 9.06 13.00
CA ALA A 138 -6.33 10.20 12.15
C ALA A 138 -6.93 9.81 10.78
N LEU A 139 -7.08 8.50 10.51
CA LEU A 139 -7.60 7.98 9.24
C LEU A 139 -8.95 8.60 8.81
N PRO A 140 -9.95 8.83 9.69
CA PRO A 140 -11.21 9.45 9.26
C PRO A 140 -11.02 10.84 8.64
N VAL A 141 -10.20 11.70 9.28
CA VAL A 141 -9.90 13.05 8.77
C VAL A 141 -9.07 12.98 7.49
N TRP A 142 -8.07 12.09 7.46
CA TRP A 142 -7.27 11.85 6.26
C TRP A 142 -8.15 11.40 5.08
N GLN A 143 -9.12 10.52 5.32
CA GLN A 143 -10.02 10.02 4.28
C GLN A 143 -10.90 11.13 3.70
N MET A 144 -11.37 12.06 4.53
CA MET A 144 -12.13 13.22 4.05
C MET A 144 -11.29 14.10 3.11
N VAL A 145 -10.05 14.39 3.49
CA VAL A 145 -9.10 15.15 2.65
C VAL A 145 -8.81 14.41 1.34
N GLN A 146 -8.48 13.12 1.44
CA GLN A 146 -8.22 12.24 0.30
C GLN A 146 -9.40 12.23 -0.68
N ASN A 147 -10.63 12.09 -0.18
CA ASN A 147 -11.83 12.06 -1.01
C ASN A 147 -12.04 13.39 -1.75
N LYS A 148 -11.88 14.53 -1.05
CA LYS A 148 -12.07 15.85 -1.64
C LYS A 148 -11.05 16.15 -2.73
N LEU A 149 -9.78 15.80 -2.52
CA LEU A 149 -8.72 15.96 -3.52
C LEU A 149 -8.99 15.11 -4.78
N VAL A 150 -9.40 13.85 -4.61
CA VAL A 150 -9.74 12.98 -5.75
C VAL A 150 -10.97 13.51 -6.48
N GLU A 151 -12.01 13.92 -5.76
CA GLU A 151 -13.23 14.52 -6.35
C GLU A 151 -12.93 15.78 -7.18
N ALA A 152 -12.10 16.69 -6.64
CA ALA A 152 -11.71 17.92 -7.31
C ALA A 152 -11.01 17.67 -8.66
N LEU A 153 -10.28 16.56 -8.76
CA LEU A 153 -9.46 16.20 -9.91
C LEU A 153 -10.10 15.17 -10.84
N LEU A 154 -11.34 14.73 -10.60
CA LEU A 154 -12.08 13.85 -11.53
C LEU A 154 -12.15 14.42 -12.96
N PRO A 155 -12.41 15.73 -13.18
CA PRO A 155 -12.50 16.28 -14.53
C PRO A 155 -11.19 16.21 -15.33
N VAL A 156 -10.06 16.06 -14.66
CA VAL A 156 -8.72 15.99 -15.29
C VAL A 156 -8.13 14.58 -15.29
N GLY A 157 -8.94 13.56 -14.97
CA GLY A 157 -8.57 12.15 -15.09
C GLY A 157 -8.19 11.43 -13.81
N ALA A 158 -8.53 11.96 -12.63
CA ALA A 158 -8.28 11.25 -11.38
C ALA A 158 -9.07 9.91 -11.30
N ASP A 159 -8.41 8.83 -10.90
CA ASP A 159 -9.07 7.54 -10.68
C ASP A 159 -9.91 7.59 -9.39
N PRO A 160 -11.26 7.49 -9.46
CA PRO A 160 -12.14 7.55 -8.31
C PRO A 160 -11.94 6.39 -7.32
N VAL A 161 -11.29 5.30 -7.73
CA VAL A 161 -11.03 4.11 -6.90
C VAL A 161 -9.79 4.31 -6.02
N VAL A 162 -8.90 5.25 -6.36
CA VAL A 162 -7.60 5.47 -5.69
C VAL A 162 -7.75 6.35 -4.44
N LYS A 163 -8.35 5.77 -3.39
CA LYS A 163 -8.72 6.49 -2.15
C LYS A 163 -8.33 5.79 -0.85
N ASP A 164 -7.72 4.61 -0.86
CA ASP A 164 -7.49 3.79 0.34
C ASP A 164 -6.14 4.06 1.03
N CYS A 165 -6.02 3.89 2.34
CA CYS A 165 -4.73 4.14 3.01
C CYS A 165 -3.64 3.07 2.73
N THR A 166 -3.95 2.01 1.96
CA THR A 166 -3.09 0.82 1.74
C THR A 166 -2.45 0.73 0.36
N ARG A 167 -2.63 1.78 -0.47
CA ARG A 167 -2.22 1.79 -1.87
C ARG A 167 -0.72 1.66 -2.05
N VAL A 168 -0.36 0.94 -3.12
CA VAL A 168 0.99 0.91 -3.69
C VAL A 168 0.97 1.73 -4.98
N LEU A 169 1.97 2.59 -5.16
CA LEU A 169 2.15 3.44 -6.35
C LEU A 169 3.54 3.23 -6.94
N ARG A 170 3.75 3.58 -8.21
CA ARG A 170 5.02 3.29 -8.91
C ARG A 170 6.19 4.01 -8.26
N LEU A 171 7.31 3.30 -8.15
CA LEU A 171 8.57 3.80 -7.62
C LEU A 171 9.36 4.56 -8.71
N CYS A 172 9.97 5.67 -8.33
CA CYS A 172 10.77 6.49 -9.27
C CYS A 172 11.99 5.72 -9.76
N GLY A 173 12.45 6.03 -10.97
CA GLY A 173 13.62 5.40 -11.58
C GLY A 173 13.37 4.03 -12.21
N THR A 174 12.16 3.48 -12.07
CA THR A 174 11.76 2.16 -12.61
C THR A 174 11.09 2.30 -13.97
N ILE A 175 10.90 1.20 -14.71
CA ILE A 175 10.31 1.21 -16.06
C ILE A 175 8.87 0.71 -15.99
N ASN A 176 7.95 1.40 -16.67
CA ASN A 176 6.61 0.88 -16.88
C ASN A 176 6.61 -0.13 -18.04
N SER A 177 6.44 -1.42 -17.76
CA SER A 177 6.54 -2.47 -18.79
C SER A 177 5.49 -2.34 -19.90
N LYS A 178 4.36 -1.66 -19.62
CA LYS A 178 3.27 -1.49 -20.59
C LYS A 178 3.64 -0.58 -21.75
N ASN A 179 4.60 0.33 -21.57
CA ASN A 179 4.99 1.29 -22.60
C ASN A 179 6.49 1.62 -22.65
N GLY A 180 7.31 0.96 -21.82
CA GLY A 180 8.75 1.16 -21.77
C GLY A 180 9.21 2.49 -21.18
N VAL A 181 8.29 3.34 -20.70
CA VAL A 181 8.63 4.68 -20.21
C VAL A 181 9.18 4.60 -18.78
N GLN A 182 10.26 5.32 -18.52
CA GLN A 182 10.82 5.46 -17.17
C GLN A 182 9.89 6.30 -16.30
N VAL A 183 9.67 5.83 -15.07
CA VAL A 183 8.94 6.55 -14.02
C VAL A 183 9.87 7.64 -13.49
N THR A 184 9.47 8.90 -13.68
CA THR A 184 10.24 10.06 -13.24
C THR A 184 9.43 10.87 -12.24
N GLY A 185 10.09 11.81 -11.55
CA GLY A 185 9.43 12.61 -10.52
C GLY A 185 9.98 14.01 -10.49
N LYS A 186 9.14 14.96 -10.05
CA LYS A 186 9.51 16.36 -9.89
C LYS A 186 9.00 16.85 -8.55
N LYS A 187 9.89 17.49 -7.78
CA LYS A 187 9.48 18.24 -6.60
C LYS A 187 8.78 19.52 -7.06
N LEU A 188 7.59 19.75 -6.51
CA LEU A 188 6.82 20.97 -6.74
C LEU A 188 7.05 21.90 -5.55
N THR A 189 6.03 22.20 -4.76
CA THR A 189 6.20 23.00 -3.52
C THR A 189 7.15 22.37 -2.51
N GLY A 190 7.28 21.03 -2.49
CA GLY A 190 8.01 20.29 -1.48
C GLY A 190 7.44 20.41 -0.06
N LYS A 191 6.30 21.10 0.12
CA LYS A 191 5.77 21.46 1.43
C LYS A 191 5.28 20.23 2.17
N ARG A 192 5.71 20.06 3.43
CA ARG A 192 5.18 19.03 4.33
C ARG A 192 4.22 19.66 5.34
N TRP A 193 2.94 19.37 5.17
CA TRP A 193 1.85 19.93 5.96
C TRP A 193 1.70 19.22 7.31
N THR A 194 1.15 19.87 8.33
CA THR A 194 0.43 19.09 9.35
C THR A 194 -0.91 18.62 8.77
N LEU A 195 -1.46 17.50 9.25
CA LEU A 195 -2.79 17.07 8.79
C LEU A 195 -3.87 18.15 9.08
N HIS A 196 -3.73 18.91 10.17
CA HIS A 196 -4.62 20.03 10.48
C HIS A 196 -4.58 21.11 9.40
N GLN A 197 -3.39 21.59 9.04
CA GLN A 197 -3.24 22.63 8.01
C GLN A 197 -3.75 22.17 6.65
N LEU A 198 -3.45 20.92 6.26
CA LEU A 198 -3.96 20.37 5.00
C LEU A 198 -5.49 20.20 5.03
N SER A 199 -6.04 19.75 6.17
CA SER A 199 -7.48 19.63 6.36
C SER A 199 -8.18 20.98 6.24
N ASP A 200 -7.67 22.04 6.86
CA ASP A 200 -8.29 23.36 6.78
C ASP A 200 -8.21 23.93 5.36
N ALA A 201 -7.10 23.69 4.65
CA ALA A 201 -6.91 24.13 3.27
C ALA A 201 -7.81 23.40 2.27
N VAL A 202 -8.14 22.13 2.52
CA VAL A 202 -8.92 21.30 1.58
C VAL A 202 -10.42 21.25 1.91
N LEU A 203 -10.76 21.23 3.20
CA LEU A 203 -12.13 21.05 3.68
C LEU A 203 -12.74 22.36 4.21
N GLY A 204 -11.95 23.44 4.28
CA GLY A 204 -12.33 24.69 4.91
C GLY A 204 -12.04 24.71 6.42
N LYS A 205 -11.97 25.93 6.99
CA LYS A 205 -11.80 26.11 8.43
C LYS A 205 -13.01 25.53 9.16
N ARG A 206 -12.74 24.80 10.24
CA ARG A 206 -13.80 24.36 11.16
C ARG A 206 -14.49 25.59 11.72
N GLN A 207 -15.82 25.62 11.67
CA GLN A 207 -16.57 26.66 12.36
C GLN A 207 -16.32 26.49 13.87
N ASN A 208 -15.72 27.50 14.50
CA ASN A 208 -15.62 27.60 15.95
C ASN A 208 -17.04 27.79 16.50
N GLY A 209 -17.77 26.70 16.74
CA GLY A 209 -19.17 26.81 17.16
C GLY A 209 -19.95 25.52 17.37
N CYS A 210 -19.51 24.37 16.88
CA CYS A 210 -20.14 23.10 17.24
C CYS A 210 -19.39 22.43 18.40
N HIS A 211 -19.63 22.93 19.61
CA HIS A 211 -19.66 22.04 20.77
C HIS A 211 -20.84 21.07 20.58
N SER A 212 -20.73 20.12 19.64
CA SER A 212 -21.60 18.96 19.65
C SER A 212 -21.38 18.32 21.01
N GLN A 213 -22.48 18.22 21.77
CA GLN A 213 -22.48 17.62 23.08
C GLN A 213 -21.72 16.31 23.00
N LYS A 214 -20.59 16.22 23.71
CA LYS A 214 -19.83 14.98 23.83
C LYS A 214 -20.84 13.88 24.18
N PRO A 215 -20.99 12.80 23.39
CA PRO A 215 -21.66 11.63 23.93
C PRO A 215 -20.91 11.29 25.22
N ARG A 216 -21.66 11.25 26.33
CA ARG A 216 -21.13 10.95 27.67
C ARG A 216 -20.10 9.85 27.54
N SER A 217 -18.89 10.15 28.00
CA SER A 217 -17.78 9.22 28.09
C SER A 217 -18.28 7.88 28.61
N ALA A 218 -18.37 6.88 27.73
CA ALA A 218 -18.30 5.49 28.18
C ALA A 218 -16.97 5.40 28.94
N GLN A 219 -17.05 5.11 30.24
CA GLN A 219 -15.91 5.05 31.13
C GLN A 219 -14.78 4.26 30.48
N VAL A 220 -13.73 4.97 30.08
CA VAL A 220 -12.48 4.35 29.67
C VAL A 220 -11.85 3.86 30.97
N HIS A 221 -12.00 2.56 31.25
CA HIS A 221 -11.21 1.93 32.30
C HIS A 221 -9.73 2.18 32.01
N SER A 222 -9.07 2.75 32.99
CA SER A 222 -7.65 3.11 33.02
C SER A 222 -6.77 1.99 32.45
N PHE A 223 -5.96 2.33 31.44
CA PHE A 223 -4.84 1.52 30.97
C PHE A 223 -3.69 1.57 31.99
N SER A 224 -3.88 0.94 33.15
CA SER A 224 -2.79 0.56 34.05
C SER A 224 -2.51 -0.93 33.86
N ALA A 225 -1.91 -1.29 32.72
CA ALA A 225 -1.36 -2.62 32.54
C ALA A 225 0.15 -2.57 32.83
N LYS A 226 0.56 -3.14 33.98
CA LYS A 226 1.96 -3.42 34.28
C LYS A 226 2.62 -4.18 33.10
N PRO A 227 3.91 -3.98 32.82
CA PRO A 227 4.58 -4.64 31.72
C PRO A 227 4.75 -6.13 32.04
N ASN A 228 3.77 -6.95 31.67
CA ASN A 228 3.94 -8.40 31.70
C ASN A 228 4.83 -8.79 30.52
N GLY A 229 6.00 -9.36 30.83
CA GLY A 229 6.98 -9.94 29.92
C GLY A 229 6.44 -11.12 29.11
N ARG A 230 5.45 -10.89 28.25
CA ARG A 230 4.99 -11.85 27.26
C ARG A 230 5.99 -11.89 26.11
N LYS A 231 6.54 -13.07 25.82
CA LYS A 231 7.27 -13.35 24.57
C LYS A 231 6.40 -12.86 23.40
N LYS A 232 6.89 -11.89 22.63
CA LYS A 232 6.15 -11.27 21.52
C LYS A 232 6.06 -12.25 20.35
N TYR A 233 5.07 -13.13 20.35
CA TYR A 233 4.68 -13.87 19.15
C TYR A 233 4.12 -12.87 18.12
N GLY A 234 4.45 -13.06 16.84
CA GLY A 234 3.95 -12.24 15.74
C GLY A 234 2.41 -12.21 15.68
N SER A 235 1.85 -11.21 15.02
CA SER A 235 0.40 -11.12 14.78
C SER A 235 0.04 -12.20 13.76
N ILE A 236 -1.20 -12.69 13.79
CA ILE A 236 -1.67 -13.71 12.85
C ILE A 236 -1.41 -13.30 11.39
N TYR A 237 -1.55 -12.01 11.07
CA TYR A 237 -1.20 -11.41 9.78
C TYR A 237 0.30 -11.47 9.45
N GLN A 238 1.19 -11.24 10.42
CA GLN A 238 2.65 -11.36 10.22
C GLN A 238 3.03 -12.81 9.94
N TRP A 239 2.51 -13.71 10.78
CA TRP A 239 2.78 -15.13 10.64
C TRP A 239 2.37 -15.60 9.25
N TRP A 240 1.14 -15.27 8.82
CA TRP A 240 0.68 -15.59 7.47
C TRP A 240 1.43 -14.88 6.35
N SER A 241 1.92 -13.66 6.55
CA SER A 241 2.75 -13.00 5.52
C SER A 241 4.11 -13.67 5.36
N LEU A 242 4.73 -14.14 6.45
CA LEU A 242 6.00 -14.87 6.40
C LEU A 242 5.81 -16.25 5.78
N VAL A 243 4.78 -16.98 6.24
CA VAL A 243 4.37 -18.26 5.65
C VAL A 243 4.11 -18.09 4.15
N HIS A 244 3.39 -17.05 3.75
CA HIS A 244 3.16 -16.77 2.34
C HIS A 244 4.46 -16.55 1.57
N GLN A 245 5.36 -15.70 2.08
CA GLN A 245 6.66 -15.45 1.43
C GLN A 245 7.45 -16.75 1.26
N ASP A 246 7.47 -17.62 2.26
CA ASP A 246 8.21 -18.87 2.21
C ASP A 246 7.56 -19.89 1.26
N LEU A 247 6.23 -20.01 1.28
CA LEU A 247 5.49 -20.82 0.30
C LEU A 247 5.77 -20.37 -1.13
N MET A 248 5.79 -19.06 -1.35
CA MET A 248 6.08 -18.49 -2.65
C MET A 248 7.53 -18.74 -3.10
N LYS A 249 8.53 -18.68 -2.20
CA LYS A 249 9.92 -19.10 -2.51
C LYS A 249 10.01 -20.58 -2.90
N ILE A 250 9.26 -21.45 -2.20
CA ILE A 250 9.17 -22.87 -2.53
C ILE A 250 8.58 -23.05 -3.94
N GLY A 251 7.51 -22.32 -4.25
CA GLY A 251 6.92 -22.31 -5.59
C GLY A 251 7.93 -21.89 -6.66
N ASP A 252 8.67 -20.80 -6.41
CA ASP A 252 9.66 -20.26 -7.35
C ASP A 252 10.80 -21.24 -7.61
N TYR A 253 11.24 -21.98 -6.57
CA TYR A 253 12.27 -23.01 -6.69
C TYR A 253 11.86 -24.13 -7.66
N TYR A 254 10.61 -24.57 -7.61
CA TYR A 254 10.11 -25.65 -8.48
C TYR A 254 9.59 -25.18 -9.83
N LEU A 255 9.43 -23.87 -10.04
CA LEU A 255 8.88 -23.33 -11.28
C LEU A 255 9.67 -23.75 -12.54
N PRO A 256 11.03 -23.76 -12.57
CA PRO A 256 11.80 -24.24 -13.72
C PRO A 256 11.56 -25.72 -14.04
N SER A 257 11.13 -26.52 -13.08
CA SER A 257 10.82 -27.95 -13.23
C SER A 257 9.35 -28.21 -13.59
N GLY A 258 8.59 -27.17 -13.97
CA GLY A 258 7.18 -27.30 -14.33
C GLY A 258 6.19 -27.02 -13.18
N GLY A 259 6.66 -26.45 -12.06
CA GLY A 259 5.83 -26.09 -10.92
C GLY A 259 5.91 -27.10 -9.77
N ILE A 260 5.01 -26.98 -8.80
CA ILE A 260 5.02 -27.78 -7.57
C ILE A 260 4.92 -29.29 -7.92
N PRO A 261 5.76 -30.15 -7.31
CA PRO A 261 5.73 -31.60 -7.54
C PRO A 261 4.36 -32.24 -7.27
N GLU A 262 4.04 -33.29 -8.02
CA GLU A 262 2.84 -34.10 -7.79
C GLU A 262 2.80 -34.67 -6.37
N GLY A 263 1.60 -34.81 -5.81
CA GLY A 263 1.38 -35.14 -4.40
C GLY A 263 1.48 -33.96 -3.42
N HIS A 264 2.15 -32.85 -3.79
CA HIS A 264 2.31 -31.67 -2.93
C HIS A 264 1.50 -30.45 -3.39
N ARG A 265 0.96 -30.49 -4.62
CA ARG A 265 0.21 -29.39 -5.26
C ARG A 265 -0.97 -28.92 -4.42
N ASP A 266 -1.79 -29.84 -3.90
CA ASP A 266 -2.98 -29.51 -3.11
C ASP A 266 -2.66 -28.78 -1.81
N ILE A 267 -1.72 -29.32 -1.03
CA ILE A 267 -1.34 -28.76 0.26
C ILE A 267 -0.68 -27.40 0.07
N TRP A 268 0.24 -27.29 -0.89
CA TRP A 268 0.90 -26.03 -1.20
C TRP A 268 -0.10 -24.97 -1.68
N LEU A 269 -1.01 -25.35 -2.57
CA LEU A 269 -2.04 -24.45 -3.08
C LEU A 269 -2.92 -24.00 -1.93
N PHE A 270 -3.51 -24.90 -1.16
CA PHE A 270 -4.36 -24.57 -0.02
C PHE A 270 -3.70 -23.58 0.95
N LEU A 271 -2.46 -23.83 1.35
CA LEU A 271 -1.72 -22.95 2.27
C LEU A 271 -1.43 -21.57 1.64
N THR A 272 -1.10 -21.54 0.35
CA THR A 272 -0.82 -20.29 -0.38
C THR A 272 -2.09 -19.45 -0.54
N LEU A 273 -3.20 -20.07 -0.92
CA LEU A 273 -4.49 -19.39 -1.04
C LEU A 273 -5.01 -18.91 0.32
N LEU A 274 -4.85 -19.75 1.35
CA LEU A 274 -5.24 -19.41 2.70
C LEU A 274 -4.44 -18.22 3.21
N SER A 275 -3.11 -18.24 3.07
CA SER A 275 -2.27 -17.14 3.52
C SER A 275 -2.66 -15.82 2.83
N LEU A 276 -2.94 -15.82 1.53
CA LEU A 276 -3.45 -14.64 0.79
C LEU A 276 -4.74 -14.08 1.39
N SER A 277 -5.66 -14.94 1.83
CA SER A 277 -6.94 -14.50 2.43
C SER A 277 -6.78 -13.68 3.71
N TRP A 278 -5.60 -13.74 4.34
CA TRP A 278 -5.32 -12.95 5.53
C TRP A 278 -4.96 -11.50 5.20
N PHE A 279 -4.50 -11.18 3.99
CA PHE A 279 -3.98 -9.86 3.67
C PHE A 279 -4.31 -9.30 2.28
N VAL A 280 -5.07 -10.03 1.46
CA VAL A 280 -5.64 -9.55 0.20
C VAL A 280 -7.15 -9.32 0.38
N PRO A 281 -7.70 -8.16 -0.03
CA PRO A 281 -9.14 -7.93 0.01
C PRO A 281 -9.91 -8.99 -0.79
N ALA A 282 -11.05 -9.46 -0.26
CA ALA A 282 -11.81 -10.57 -0.85
C ALA A 282 -12.18 -10.35 -2.33
N ALA A 283 -12.49 -9.12 -2.72
CA ALA A 283 -12.79 -8.76 -4.12
C ALA A 283 -11.66 -9.07 -5.11
N ARG A 284 -10.39 -9.04 -4.66
CA ARG A 284 -9.21 -9.38 -5.48
C ARG A 284 -8.66 -10.76 -5.20
N VAL A 285 -9.07 -11.39 -4.09
CA VAL A 285 -8.52 -12.68 -3.68
C VAL A 285 -8.77 -13.74 -4.76
N LYS A 286 -9.96 -13.77 -5.36
CA LYS A 286 -10.33 -14.77 -6.37
C LYS A 286 -9.44 -14.70 -7.63
N SER A 287 -9.22 -13.52 -8.18
CA SER A 287 -8.41 -13.36 -9.40
C SER A 287 -6.94 -13.70 -9.14
N GLU A 288 -6.40 -13.32 -7.98
CA GLU A 288 -5.01 -13.62 -7.61
C GLU A 288 -4.79 -15.12 -7.34
N MET A 289 -5.74 -15.73 -6.63
CA MET A 289 -5.76 -17.17 -6.37
C MET A 289 -5.73 -18.00 -7.67
N LEU A 290 -6.53 -17.63 -8.67
CA LEU A 290 -6.55 -18.31 -9.98
C LEU A 290 -5.23 -18.18 -10.75
N LYS A 291 -4.59 -16.99 -10.70
CA LYS A 291 -3.29 -16.76 -11.35
C LYS A 291 -2.21 -17.65 -10.74
N ILE A 292 -2.17 -17.72 -9.41
CA ILE A 292 -1.20 -18.54 -8.68
C ILE A 292 -1.41 -20.02 -8.99
N ALA A 293 -2.65 -20.49 -8.94
CA ALA A 293 -2.97 -21.89 -9.25
C ALA A 293 -2.57 -22.29 -10.69
N ARG A 294 -2.86 -21.44 -11.68
CA ARG A 294 -2.45 -21.66 -13.07
C ARG A 294 -0.94 -21.78 -13.23
N ARG A 295 -0.19 -20.97 -12.47
CA ARG A 295 1.25 -20.83 -12.63
C ARG A 295 2.02 -21.97 -11.94
N TYR A 296 1.64 -22.34 -10.74
CA TYR A 296 2.43 -23.24 -9.89
C TYR A 296 1.91 -24.67 -9.83
N THR A 297 0.63 -24.89 -10.18
CA THR A 297 0.01 -26.21 -10.10
C THR A 297 -0.68 -26.55 -11.43
N PRO A 298 0.06 -26.64 -12.55
CA PRO A 298 -0.50 -27.10 -13.81
C PRO A 298 -1.08 -28.51 -13.63
N GLY A 299 -2.24 -28.79 -14.23
CA GLY A 299 -2.96 -30.05 -14.08
C GLY A 299 -3.98 -30.12 -12.94
N LEU A 300 -3.93 -29.23 -11.94
CA LEU A 300 -4.88 -29.21 -10.82
C LEU A 300 -6.11 -28.32 -11.05
N MET A 301 -6.21 -27.66 -12.21
CA MET A 301 -7.16 -26.56 -12.49
C MET A 301 -8.63 -26.90 -12.18
N ASN A 302 -9.04 -28.15 -12.38
CA ASN A 302 -10.41 -28.61 -12.13
C ASN A 302 -10.76 -28.61 -10.63
N ASP A 303 -9.78 -28.85 -9.76
CA ASP A 303 -9.95 -28.91 -8.30
C ASP A 303 -9.67 -27.57 -7.59
N VAL A 304 -9.04 -26.62 -8.30
CA VAL A 304 -8.72 -25.28 -7.78
C VAL A 304 -9.97 -24.56 -7.25
N GLN A 305 -11.08 -24.60 -7.98
CA GLN A 305 -12.32 -23.94 -7.55
C GLN A 305 -12.87 -24.54 -6.24
N ARG A 306 -12.78 -25.87 -6.10
CA ARG A 306 -13.23 -26.59 -4.90
C ARG A 306 -12.47 -26.15 -3.65
N GLN A 307 -11.15 -25.99 -3.77
CA GLN A 307 -10.30 -25.56 -2.66
C GLN A 307 -10.40 -24.05 -2.38
N MET A 308 -10.60 -23.23 -3.41
CA MET A 308 -10.73 -21.78 -3.30
C MET A 308 -12.01 -21.35 -2.56
N LEU A 309 -13.14 -21.98 -2.88
CA LEU A 309 -14.47 -21.51 -2.42
C LEU A 309 -14.59 -21.40 -0.88
N PRO A 310 -14.17 -22.40 -0.07
CA PRO A 310 -14.23 -22.28 1.39
C PRO A 310 -13.36 -21.14 1.94
N ILE A 311 -12.19 -20.91 1.32
CA ILE A 311 -11.26 -19.85 1.74
C ILE A 311 -11.88 -18.47 1.45
N ILE A 312 -12.45 -18.29 0.25
CA ILE A 312 -13.12 -17.06 -0.15
C ILE A 312 -14.30 -16.75 0.77
N LYS A 313 -15.21 -17.72 0.99
CA LYS A 313 -16.38 -17.54 1.86
C LYS A 313 -15.98 -17.10 3.27
N ARG A 314 -14.93 -17.71 3.84
CA ARG A 314 -14.41 -17.35 5.16
C ARG A 314 -13.73 -15.98 5.18
N ALA A 315 -13.04 -15.60 4.11
CA ALA A 315 -12.43 -14.28 3.97
C ALA A 315 -13.50 -13.19 3.89
N GLU A 316 -14.58 -13.42 3.11
CA GLU A 316 -15.71 -12.50 3.02
C GLU A 316 -16.47 -12.38 4.35
N ALA A 317 -16.70 -13.49 5.05
CA ALA A 317 -17.28 -13.50 6.40
C ALA A 317 -16.44 -12.66 7.38
N SER A 318 -15.11 -12.82 7.36
CA SER A 318 -14.20 -12.01 8.16
C SER A 318 -14.30 -10.52 7.82
N MET A 319 -14.43 -10.17 6.53
CA MET A 319 -14.61 -8.78 6.08
C MET A 319 -15.94 -8.18 6.55
N ARG A 320 -17.01 -8.98 6.62
CA ARG A 320 -18.30 -8.56 7.21
C ARG A 320 -18.27 -8.46 8.74
N GLY A 321 -17.13 -8.74 9.37
CA GLY A 321 -16.96 -8.70 10.82
C GLY A 321 -17.54 -9.91 11.55
N GLU A 322 -17.96 -10.95 10.81
CA GLU A 322 -18.52 -12.16 11.39
C GLU A 322 -17.49 -12.87 12.28
N LYS A 323 -17.99 -13.61 13.27
CA LYS A 323 -17.20 -14.44 14.16
C LYS A 323 -17.81 -15.83 14.23
N ILE A 324 -16.96 -16.83 14.40
CA ILE A 324 -17.38 -18.21 14.63
C ILE A 324 -16.97 -18.66 16.02
N VAL A 325 -17.75 -19.57 16.61
CA VAL A 325 -17.38 -20.24 17.84
C VAL A 325 -16.54 -21.47 17.48
N PHE A 326 -15.30 -21.51 17.96
CA PHE A 326 -14.39 -22.63 17.77
C PHE A 326 -13.70 -22.95 19.08
N ASN A 327 -13.82 -24.20 19.55
CA ASN A 327 -13.33 -24.64 20.86
C ASN A 327 -13.75 -23.71 22.02
N GLY A 328 -15.01 -23.30 22.03
CA GLY A 328 -15.59 -22.41 23.05
C GLY A 328 -15.10 -20.95 22.99
N LYS A 329 -14.37 -20.56 21.95
CA LYS A 329 -13.86 -19.19 21.78
C LYS A 329 -14.40 -18.56 20.51
N THR A 330 -14.75 -17.28 20.60
CA THR A 330 -15.16 -16.44 19.47
C THR A 330 -13.93 -16.03 18.67
N VAL A 331 -13.79 -16.53 17.45
CA VAL A 331 -12.60 -16.34 16.61
C VAL A 331 -12.96 -15.85 15.20
N ASP A 332 -11.94 -15.36 14.48
CA ASP A 332 -12.06 -15.02 13.06
C ASP A 332 -12.43 -16.27 12.23
N PRO A 333 -13.36 -16.16 11.26
CA PRO A 333 -13.85 -17.30 10.47
C PRO A 333 -12.78 -17.94 9.55
N ARG A 334 -11.67 -17.25 9.25
CA ARG A 334 -10.58 -17.80 8.45
C ARG A 334 -9.84 -18.92 9.20
N TYR A 335 -9.26 -19.86 8.45
CA TYR A 335 -8.52 -20.98 9.03
C TYR A 335 -7.34 -20.50 9.86
N GLN A 336 -7.18 -21.10 11.05
CA GLN A 336 -6.09 -20.82 11.98
C GLN A 336 -5.31 -22.10 12.24
N PHE A 337 -3.99 -21.98 12.25
CA PHE A 337 -3.07 -23.08 12.50
C PHE A 337 -2.46 -22.90 13.88
N LYS A 338 -2.31 -24.02 14.60
CA LYS A 338 -1.59 -24.04 15.87
C LYS A 338 -0.21 -24.62 15.61
N VAL A 339 0.80 -23.97 16.16
CA VAL A 339 2.12 -24.58 16.29
C VAL A 339 1.96 -25.73 17.28
N LYS A 340 2.18 -26.97 16.84
CA LYS A 340 2.39 -28.07 17.78
C LYS A 340 3.73 -27.78 18.47
N PRO A 341 3.79 -27.70 19.80
CA PRO A 341 5.08 -27.74 20.49
C PRO A 341 5.78 -29.03 20.06
N VAL A 342 7.00 -28.91 19.56
CA VAL A 342 7.89 -30.04 19.32
C VAL A 342 8.52 -30.43 20.64
#